data_AF-M1ZNI5-F1
#
_entry.id   AF-M1ZNI5-F1
#
_cell.length_a   1.000
_cell.length_b   1.000
_cell.length_c   1.000
_cell.angle_alpha   90.00
_cell.angle_beta   90.00
_cell.angle_gamma   90.00
#
_symmetry.space_group_name_H-M   'P 1'
#
loop_
_entity.id
_entity.type
_entity.pdbx_description
1 polymer ?
#
loop_
_entity_poly.entity_id
_entity_poly.type
_entity_poly.pdbx_seq_one_letter_code
_entity_poly.pdbx_strand_id
1 'polypeptide(L)' 'AYGPNAEGVTLFNAKFPLENYTLKMGDTLTTSNEFTDKELHVHIKSGTLIVIISKDSDG' A
#
# COMPACT_ATOMS: atom_id res chain seq x y z
N ALA A 1 -2.29 9.31 0.96
CA ALA A 1 -1.03 9.87 1.49
C ALA A 1 -1.34 10.90 2.58
N TYR A 2 -0.59 10.91 3.69
CA TYR A 2 -0.64 11.98 4.68
C TYR A 2 0.64 12.81 4.45
N GLY A 3 0.53 13.94 3.75
CA GLY A 3 1.68 14.72 3.26
C GLY A 3 1.89 14.65 1.73
N PRO A 4 3.05 15.09 1.19
CA PRO A 4 3.35 15.08 -0.24
C PRO A 4 3.34 13.65 -0.83
N ASN A 5 3.27 13.56 -2.17
CA ASN A 5 3.19 12.29 -2.89
C ASN A 5 4.24 11.27 -2.44
N ALA A 6 3.87 9.99 -2.36
CA ALA A 6 4.80 8.89 -2.20
C ALA A 6 5.15 8.32 -3.58
N GLU A 7 6.43 8.35 -3.95
CA GLU A 7 6.88 7.97 -5.29
C GLU A 7 7.55 6.61 -5.31
N GLY A 8 7.39 5.91 -6.43
CA GLY A 8 7.99 4.60 -6.65
C GLY A 8 7.44 3.52 -5.72
N VAL A 9 6.17 3.64 -5.31
CA VAL A 9 5.51 2.66 -4.46
C VAL A 9 5.33 1.36 -5.22
N THR A 10 5.86 0.28 -4.66
CA THR A 10 5.78 -1.07 -5.23
C THR A 10 5.27 -2.03 -4.16
N LEU A 11 4.27 -2.83 -4.49
CA LEU A 11 3.65 -3.84 -3.62
C LEU A 11 3.81 -5.21 -4.25
N PHE A 12 4.43 -6.14 -3.53
CA PHE A 12 4.51 -7.55 -3.90
C PHE A 12 3.68 -8.40 -2.95
N ASN A 13 3.15 -9.52 -3.46
CA ASN A 13 2.29 -10.45 -2.71
C ASN A 13 1.05 -9.78 -2.09
N ALA A 14 0.52 -8.81 -2.84
CA ALA A 14 -0.73 -8.12 -2.53
C ALA A 14 -1.75 -8.44 -3.62
N LYS A 15 -3.04 -8.51 -3.26
CA LYS A 15 -4.16 -8.74 -4.19
C LYS A 15 -4.19 -7.76 -5.36
N PHE A 16 -3.79 -6.52 -5.09
CA PHE A 16 -3.60 -5.43 -6.04
C PHE A 16 -2.13 -4.98 -5.98
N PRO A 17 -1.23 -5.65 -6.71
CA PRO A 17 0.17 -5.26 -6.73
C PRO A 17 0.34 -3.88 -7.38
N LEU A 18 1.40 -3.17 -6.99
CA LEU A 18 1.79 -1.90 -7.58
C LEU A 18 3.23 -2.01 -8.05
N GLU A 19 3.58 -1.33 -9.13
CA GLU A 19 4.94 -1.26 -9.65
C GLU A 19 5.32 0.19 -9.91
N ASN A 20 6.29 0.69 -9.13
CA ASN A 20 6.84 2.04 -9.24
C ASN A 20 5.76 3.16 -9.34
N TYR A 21 4.66 3.00 -8.63
CA TYR A 21 3.50 3.89 -8.69
C TYR A 21 3.71 5.16 -7.85
N THR A 22 3.20 6.30 -8.31
CA THR A 22 3.20 7.54 -7.53
C THR A 22 1.84 7.74 -6.87
N LEU A 23 1.78 7.50 -5.56
CA LEU A 23 0.59 7.65 -4.72
C LEU A 23 0.42 9.12 -4.31
N LYS A 24 -0.67 9.74 -4.75
CA LYS A 24 -1.00 11.14 -4.45
C LYS A 24 -1.98 11.24 -3.29
N MET A 25 -1.99 12.40 -2.65
CA MET A 25 -3.00 12.71 -1.65
C MET A 25 -4.37 12.86 -2.34
N GLY A 26 -5.38 12.15 -1.85
CA GLY A 26 -6.72 12.14 -2.45
C GLY A 26 -6.95 11.08 -3.53
N ASP A 27 -5.92 10.31 -3.91
CA ASP A 27 -6.15 9.10 -4.72
C ASP A 27 -7.07 8.15 -3.93
N THR A 28 -8.22 7.85 -4.53
CA THR A 28 -9.20 6.88 -4.01
C THR A 28 -8.73 5.43 -4.15
N LEU A 29 -7.45 5.20 -4.47
CA LEU A 29 -6.78 3.93 -4.19
C LEU A 29 -6.60 3.79 -2.66
N THR A 30 -7.74 3.73 -1.98
CA THR A 30 -7.94 3.12 -0.67
C THR A 30 -7.55 1.67 -0.84
N THR A 31 -6.27 1.39 -0.64
CA THR A 31 -5.69 0.06 -0.78
C THR A 31 -6.14 -0.80 0.40
N SER A 32 -7.42 -1.20 0.41
CA SER A 32 -7.85 -2.46 1.01
C SER A 32 -7.23 -3.58 0.19
N ASN A 33 -5.94 -3.77 0.42
CA ASN A 33 -5.17 -4.83 -0.16
C ASN A 33 -5.21 -6.02 0.79
N GLU A 34 -5.28 -7.21 0.22
CA GLU A 34 -5.21 -8.45 0.98
C GLU A 34 -3.87 -9.11 0.69
N PHE A 35 -3.34 -9.78 1.70
CA PHE A 35 -2.16 -10.62 1.57
C PHE A 35 -2.53 -11.79 0.66
N THR A 36 -1.77 -12.01 -0.42
CA THR A 36 -1.93 -13.20 -1.27
C THR A 36 -0.95 -14.31 -0.90
N ASP A 37 -0.01 -14.03 0.01
CA ASP A 37 0.98 -14.96 0.55
C ASP A 37 1.23 -14.65 2.04
N LYS A 38 2.13 -15.41 2.69
CA LYS A 38 2.53 -15.23 4.10
C LYS A 38 3.10 -13.84 4.39
N GLU A 39 3.74 -13.23 3.39
CA GLU A 39 4.43 -11.94 3.52
C GLU A 39 3.96 -11.00 2.42
N LEU A 40 3.81 -9.72 2.76
CA LEU A 40 3.56 -8.62 1.83
C LEU A 40 4.76 -7.66 1.89
N HIS A 41 5.33 -7.34 0.73
CA HIS A 41 6.49 -6.46 0.64
C HIS A 41 6.09 -5.09 0.12
N VAL A 42 6.51 -4.04 0.82
CA VAL A 42 6.27 -2.63 0.45
C VAL A 42 7.61 -1.95 0.23
N HIS A 43 7.80 -1.38 -0.95
CA HIS A 43 8.96 -0.55 -1.28
C HIS A 43 8.49 0.84 -1.69
N ILE A 44 9.19 1.87 -1.18
CA ILE A 44 8.98 3.27 -1.58
C ILE A 44 10.34 3.87 -1.96
N LYS A 45 10.37 4.72 -2.98
CA LYS A 45 11.59 5.46 -3.35
C LYS A 45 11.69 6.77 -2.56
N SER A 46 10.58 7.47 -2.40
CA SER A 46 10.54 8.75 -1.67
C SER A 46 9.15 9.01 -1.07
N GLY A 47 9.10 9.88 -0.06
CA GLY A 47 7.87 10.27 0.64
C GLY A 47 7.55 9.40 1.86
N THR A 48 6.33 9.53 2.37
CA THR A 48 5.86 8.84 3.57
C THR A 48 4.59 8.07 3.28
N LEU A 49 4.57 6.79 3.67
CA LEU A 49 3.39 5.92 3.57
C LEU A 49 2.94 5.52 4.97
N ILE A 50 1.63 5.63 5.23
CA ILE A 50 1.01 5.07 6.44
C ILE A 50 0.41 3.72 6.03
N VAL A 51 0.81 2.65 6.72
CA VAL A 51 0.28 1.31 6.50
C VAL A 51 -0.63 0.97 7.67
N ILE A 52 -1.87 0.59 7.38
CA ILE A 52 -2.85 0.15 8.36
C ILE A 52 -3.13 -1.32 8.08
N ILE A 53 -2.78 -2.19 9.03
CA ILE A 53 -3.11 -3.62 8.96
C ILE A 53 -4.25 -3.85 9.94
N SER A 54 -5.45 -4.10 9.41
CA SER A 54 -6.60 -4.53 10.19
C SER A 54 -6.82 -6.02 10.00
N LYS A 55 -7.08 -6.74 11.08
CA LYS A 55 -7.57 -8.11 11.04
C LYS A 55 -9.02 -8.07 11.52
N ASP A 56 -9.97 -8.36 10.63
CA ASP A 56 -11.31 -8.63 11.10
C ASP A 56 -11.28 -9.94 11.89
N SER A 57 -11.85 -9.91 13.08
CA SER A 57 -11.95 -11.10 13.91
C SER A 57 -13.31 -11.69 13.62
N ASP A 58 -13.38 -12.55 12.60
CA ASP A 58 -14.59 -13.37 12.38
C ASP A 58 -14.86 -14.14 13.69
N GLY A 59 -15.93 -13.76 14.37
CA GLY A 59 -16.47 -14.39 15.56
C GLY A 59 -17.77 -15.11 15.24
#